data_AF-A0A9D7PKM6-F1
#
_entry.id   AF-A0A9D7PKM6-F1
#
_cell.length_a   1.000
_cell.length_b   1.000
_cell.length_c   1.000
_cell.angle_alpha   90.00
_cell.angle_beta   90.00
_cell.angle_gamma   90.00
#
_symmetry.space_group_name_H-M   'P 1'
#
loop_
_entity.id
_entity.type
_entity.pdbx_description
1 polymer ?
#
loop_
_entity_poly.entity_id
_entity_poly.type
_entity_poly.pdbx_seq_one_letter_code
_entity_poly.pdbx_strand_id
1 'polypeptide(L)'
;MVTIYKDEGHEVIKAIDLKTNQEVVLKINRPENKDILKISKLSHEYNTLKKLDHDGVIKVFNLYSKLKSVCIVEEYFDGESLKSRLFKKPISLREFFHIALQLTDILAYIHSHGIIHKDINSNNILVSEANKVKLIDFGISTNFMNEEQEILLPDSIEGTLTYVSPEQTGRTSYSITRPVTYIH
;
A
#
# COMPACT_ATOMS: atom_id res chain seq x y z
N MET A 1 23.05 6.36 4.02
CA MET A 1 21.71 6.43 3.39
C MET A 1 21.88 6.21 1.90
N VAL A 2 20.94 5.52 1.25
CA VAL A 2 20.97 5.23 -0.20
C VAL A 2 19.57 5.46 -0.76
N THR A 3 19.43 6.27 -1.81
CA THR A 3 18.13 6.47 -2.48
C THR A 3 17.72 5.20 -3.22
N ILE A 4 16.53 4.67 -2.91
CA ILE A 4 15.94 3.48 -3.53
C ILE A 4 15.06 3.89 -4.71
N TYR A 5 14.25 4.94 -4.53
CA TYR A 5 13.32 5.44 -5.53
C TYR A 5 13.18 6.95 -5.42
N LYS A 6 12.91 7.61 -6.54
CA LYS A 6 12.74 9.05 -6.61
C LYS A 6 11.85 9.43 -7.78
N ASP A 7 10.84 10.24 -7.50
CA ASP A 7 10.02 10.90 -8.52
C ASP A 7 9.91 12.41 -8.26
N GLU A 8 9.00 13.08 -8.96
CA GLU A 8 8.77 14.52 -8.78
C GLU A 8 8.09 14.84 -7.44
N GLY A 9 7.36 13.91 -6.83
CA GLY A 9 6.58 14.11 -5.62
C GLY A 9 7.29 13.76 -4.32
N HIS A 10 8.05 12.68 -4.31
CA HIS A 10 8.65 12.07 -3.14
C HIS A 10 9.95 11.30 -3.44
N GLU A 11 10.71 11.03 -2.38
CA GLU A 11 11.94 10.26 -2.42
C GLU A 11 11.86 9.15 -1.36
N VAL A 12 12.29 7.95 -1.73
CA VAL A 12 12.35 6.77 -0.87
C VAL A 12 13.80 6.42 -0.63
N ILE A 13 14.23 6.41 0.62
CA ILE A 13 15.64 6.29 1.01
C ILE A 13 15.83 5.16 2.01
N LYS A 14 16.77 4.25 1.76
CA LYS A 14 17.27 3.29 2.75
C LYS A 14 18.18 4.00 3.74
N ALA A 15 17.91 3.86 5.03
CA ALA A 15 18.68 4.46 6.11
C ALA A 15 18.91 3.46 7.26
N ILE A 16 19.75 3.87 8.21
CA ILE A 16 19.96 3.17 9.48
C ILE A 16 19.41 4.07 10.58
N ASP A 17 18.52 3.57 11.42
CA ASP A 17 18.15 4.25 12.66
C ASP A 17 19.33 4.17 13.63
N LEU A 18 19.93 5.31 13.94
CA LEU A 18 21.11 5.40 14.80
C LEU A 18 20.85 4.99 16.25
N LYS A 19 19.59 4.94 16.70
CA LYS A 19 19.25 4.52 18.07
C LYS A 19 19.16 3.00 18.19
N THR A 20 18.56 2.35 17.20
CA THR A 20 18.28 0.91 17.20
C THR A 20 19.27 0.10 16.36
N ASN A 21 20.07 0.78 15.54
CA ASN A 21 20.95 0.20 14.52
C ASN A 21 20.21 -0.70 13.51
N GLN A 22 18.92 -0.43 13.29
CA GLN A 22 18.08 -1.18 12.34
C GLN A 22 17.99 -0.45 10.99
N GLU A 23 17.88 -1.23 9.91
CA GLU A 23 17.60 -0.69 8.58
C GLU A 23 16.14 -0.21 8.49
N VAL A 24 15.93 0.97 7.92
CA VAL A 24 14.60 1.58 7.76
C VAL A 24 14.47 2.20 6.36
N VAL A 25 13.22 2.41 5.95
CA VAL A 25 12.88 3.16 4.74
C VAL A 25 12.32 4.52 5.15
N LEU A 26 12.81 5.58 4.51
CA LEU A 26 12.32 6.95 4.68
C LEU A 26 11.57 7.35 3.41
N LYS A 27 10.26 7.58 3.51
CA LYS A 27 9.42 8.11 2.42
C LYS A 27 9.17 9.59 2.69
N ILE A 28 9.80 10.46 1.90
CA ILE A 28 9.89 11.90 2.16
C ILE A 28 9.30 12.68 0.99
N ASN A 29 8.40 13.62 1.23
CA ASN A 29 7.99 14.54 0.15
C ASN A 29 9.11 15.55 -0.15
N ARG A 30 9.22 15.95 -1.42
CA ARG A 30 10.23 16.93 -1.82
C ARG A 30 9.81 18.33 -1.34
N PRO A 31 10.71 19.15 -0.75
CA PRO A 31 10.34 20.47 -0.22
C PRO A 31 9.82 21.45 -1.27
N GLU A 32 10.28 21.30 -2.52
CA GLU A 32 9.81 22.04 -3.70
C GLU A 32 8.31 21.78 -3.97
N ASN A 33 7.85 20.59 -3.59
CA ASN A 33 6.52 20.11 -3.86
C ASN A 33 5.52 20.76 -2.89
N LYS A 34 4.76 21.73 -3.40
CA LYS A 34 3.70 22.43 -2.67
C LYS A 34 2.34 21.71 -2.80
N ASP A 35 2.30 20.54 -3.42
CA ASP A 35 1.08 19.77 -3.61
C ASP A 35 0.61 19.20 -2.26
N ILE A 36 -0.41 19.87 -1.71
CA ILE A 36 -1.04 19.51 -0.44
C ILE A 36 -1.61 18.09 -0.51
N LEU A 37 -2.10 17.64 -1.68
CA LEU A 37 -2.67 16.31 -1.84
C LEU A 37 -1.60 15.24 -1.63
N LYS A 38 -0.42 15.40 -2.25
CA LYS A 38 0.70 14.46 -2.07
C LYS A 38 1.20 14.39 -0.62
N ILE A 39 1.26 15.53 0.07
CA ILE A 39 1.62 15.58 1.50
C ILE A 39 0.54 14.88 2.35
N SER A 40 -0.74 15.08 2.02
CA SER A 40 -1.86 14.42 2.67
C SER A 40 -1.80 12.91 2.49
N LYS A 41 -1.44 12.41 1.29
CA LYS A 41 -1.29 10.97 1.00
C LYS A 41 -0.28 10.30 1.94
N LEU A 42 0.87 10.93 2.23
CA LEU A 42 1.83 10.37 3.19
C LEU A 42 1.30 10.34 4.63
N SER A 43 0.63 11.41 5.06
CA SER A 43 0.04 11.44 6.41
C SER A 43 -1.09 10.41 6.54
N HIS A 44 -1.88 10.23 5.48
CA HIS A 44 -2.93 9.23 5.37
C HIS A 44 -2.35 7.81 5.41
N GLU A 45 -1.33 7.53 4.62
CA GLU A 45 -0.61 6.26 4.61
C GLU A 45 -0.12 5.87 6.00
N TYR A 46 0.55 6.78 6.72
CA TYR A 46 0.95 6.55 8.10
C TYR A 46 -0.23 6.18 9.01
N ASN A 47 -1.34 6.93 8.93
CA ASN A 47 -2.51 6.71 9.76
C ASN A 47 -3.23 5.39 9.45
N THR A 48 -3.20 4.95 8.20
CA THR A 48 -3.72 3.65 7.78
C THR A 48 -2.82 2.52 8.28
N LEU A 49 -1.52 2.57 7.97
CA LEU A 49 -0.55 1.53 8.34
C LEU A 49 -0.44 1.34 9.85
N LYS A 50 -0.54 2.42 10.64
CA LYS A 50 -0.49 2.34 12.11
C LYS A 50 -1.58 1.45 12.73
N LYS A 51 -2.68 1.20 12.00
CA LYS A 51 -3.81 0.37 12.46
C LYS A 51 -3.67 -1.10 12.05
N LEU A 52 -2.65 -1.43 11.25
CA LEU A 52 -2.44 -2.74 10.67
C LEU A 52 -1.21 -3.40 11.32
N ASP A 53 -1.36 -4.65 11.74
CA ASP A 53 -0.27 -5.51 12.22
C ASP A 53 -0.43 -6.89 11.58
N HIS A 54 0.17 -7.03 10.41
CA HIS A 54 0.20 -8.26 9.62
C HIS A 54 1.56 -8.40 8.98
N ASP A 55 2.12 -9.62 8.97
CA ASP A 55 3.47 -9.86 8.46
C ASP A 55 3.62 -9.48 6.98
N GLY A 56 2.54 -9.62 6.20
CA GLY A 56 2.52 -9.25 4.79
C GLY A 56 2.13 -7.79 4.50
N VAL A 57 1.98 -6.95 5.52
CA VAL A 57 1.82 -5.48 5.38
C VAL A 57 3.12 -4.82 5.82
N ILE A 58 3.55 -3.76 5.14
CA ILE A 58 4.74 -3.00 5.56
C ILE A 58 4.47 -2.30 6.89
N LYS A 59 5.39 -2.42 7.84
CA LYS A 59 5.23 -1.79 9.15
C LYS A 59 5.65 -0.32 9.07
N VAL A 60 4.89 0.53 9.75
CA VAL A 60 5.23 1.94 9.94
C VAL A 60 5.73 2.18 11.36
N PHE A 61 6.84 2.90 11.48
CA PHE A 61 7.47 3.20 12.77
C PHE A 61 7.15 4.60 13.26
N ASN A 62 7.25 5.61 12.39
CA ASN A 62 7.05 6.99 12.81
C ASN A 62 6.63 7.92 11.68
N LEU A 63 6.10 9.08 12.06
CA LEU A 63 5.81 10.20 11.17
C LEU A 63 6.50 11.45 11.71
N TYR A 64 7.33 12.07 10.88
CA TYR A 64 7.94 13.36 11.16
C TYR A 64 7.35 14.41 10.24
N SER A 65 6.82 15.49 10.82
CA SER A 65 6.29 16.62 10.06
C SER A 65 6.94 17.92 10.55
N LYS A 66 7.55 18.68 9.64
CA LYS A 66 8.07 20.02 9.91
C LYS A 66 7.76 20.95 8.74
N LEU A 67 7.03 22.03 9.02
CA LEU A 67 6.57 23.00 8.01
C LEU A 67 5.78 22.32 6.87
N LYS A 68 6.39 22.17 5.69
CA LYS A 68 5.81 21.53 4.50
C LYS A 68 6.50 20.20 4.14
N SER A 69 7.29 19.67 5.05
CA SER A 69 8.00 18.40 4.87
C SER A 69 7.47 17.36 5.84
N VAL A 70 7.08 16.22 5.28
CA VAL A 70 6.58 15.02 5.92
C VAL A 70 7.51 13.87 5.52
N CYS A 71 7.89 13.08 6.52
CA CYS A 71 8.71 11.89 6.37
C CYS A 71 8.04 10.76 7.13
N ILE A 72 7.69 9.69 6.43
CA ILE A 72 7.28 8.43 7.04
C ILE A 72 8.53 7.57 7.23
N VAL A 73 8.68 6.97 8.40
CA VAL A 73 9.67 5.94 8.67
C VAL A 73 8.99 4.59 8.67
N GLU A 74 9.42 3.70 7.79
CA GLU A 74 8.87 2.38 7.56
C GLU A 74 9.92 1.30 7.76
N GLU A 75 9.45 0.07 7.93
CA GLU A 75 10.25 -1.15 7.86
C GLU A 75 11.06 -1.20 6.56
N TYR A 76 12.35 -1.54 6.66
CA TYR A 76 13.07 -2.03 5.49
C TYR A 76 12.77 -3.52 5.29
N PHE A 77 12.24 -3.85 4.12
CA PHE A 77 12.04 -5.22 3.68
C PHE A 77 13.04 -5.56 2.59
N ASP A 78 13.82 -6.63 2.80
CA ASP A 78 14.82 -7.09 1.83
C ASP A 78 14.16 -7.88 0.69
N GLY A 79 13.55 -7.15 -0.23
CA GLY A 79 12.86 -7.68 -1.40
C GLY A 79 12.82 -6.66 -2.53
N GLU A 80 12.41 -7.14 -3.70
CA GLU A 80 12.19 -6.29 -4.89
C GLU A 80 10.71 -6.26 -5.25
N SER A 81 10.29 -5.27 -6.04
CA SER A 81 8.91 -5.27 -6.57
C SER A 81 8.65 -6.52 -7.42
N LEU A 82 7.44 -7.04 -7.37
CA LEU A 82 7.01 -8.17 -8.20
C LEU A 82 7.20 -7.86 -9.69
N LYS A 83 7.02 -6.59 -10.10
CA LYS A 83 7.32 -6.12 -11.44
C LYS A 83 8.78 -6.34 -11.82
N SER A 84 9.72 -5.92 -10.96
CA SER A 84 11.16 -6.12 -11.17
C SER A 84 11.52 -7.61 -11.22
N ARG A 85 10.92 -8.41 -10.34
CA ARG A 85 11.08 -9.87 -10.31
C ARG A 85 10.66 -10.52 -11.64
N LEU A 86 9.44 -10.19 -12.10
CA LEU A 86 8.87 -10.71 -13.35
C LEU A 86 9.63 -10.26 -14.59
N PHE A 87 10.23 -9.06 -14.55
CA PHE A 87 11.06 -8.56 -15.65
C PHE A 87 12.38 -9.33 -15.78
N LYS A 88 12.98 -9.76 -14.66
CA LYS A 88 14.24 -10.52 -14.65
C LYS A 88 14.04 -11.97 -15.07
N LYS A 89 13.00 -12.63 -14.57
CA LYS A 89 12.73 -14.05 -14.84
C LYS A 89 11.23 -14.36 -14.76
N PRO A 90 10.72 -15.22 -15.64
CA PRO A 90 9.41 -15.84 -15.43
C PRO A 90 9.38 -16.59 -14.10
N ILE A 91 8.29 -16.46 -13.36
CA ILE A 91 8.07 -17.22 -12.13
C ILE A 91 7.47 -18.58 -12.45
N SER A 92 7.81 -19.59 -11.64
CA SER A 92 7.19 -20.91 -11.77
C SER A 92 5.74 -20.89 -11.30
N LEU A 93 4.91 -21.85 -11.73
CA LEU A 93 3.54 -21.98 -11.25
C LEU A 93 3.47 -22.17 -9.72
N ARG A 94 4.46 -22.86 -9.15
CA ARG A 94 4.59 -23.04 -7.70
C ARG A 94 4.85 -21.72 -6.97
N GLU A 95 5.75 -20.90 -7.50
CA GLU A 95 6.07 -19.56 -6.96
C GLU A 95 4.86 -18.64 -7.07
N PHE A 96 4.17 -18.67 -8.22
CA PHE A 96 2.91 -17.95 -8.42
C PHE A 96 1.88 -18.27 -7.33
N PHE A 97 1.58 -19.54 -7.09
CA PHE A 97 0.61 -19.91 -6.06
C PHE A 97 1.07 -19.53 -4.65
N HIS A 98 2.37 -19.60 -4.37
CA HIS A 98 2.91 -19.18 -3.06
C HIS A 98 2.75 -17.68 -2.81
N ILE A 99 2.99 -16.86 -3.83
CA ILE A 99 2.77 -15.41 -3.78
C ILE A 99 1.28 -15.09 -3.70
N ALA A 100 0.46 -15.74 -4.53
CA ALA A 100 -0.99 -15.52 -4.60
C ALA A 100 -1.68 -15.82 -3.26
N LEU A 101 -1.33 -16.93 -2.61
CA LEU A 101 -1.90 -17.30 -1.30
C LEU A 101 -1.59 -16.26 -0.21
N GLN A 102 -0.33 -15.80 -0.14
CA GLN A 102 0.04 -14.73 0.80
C GLN A 102 -0.68 -13.42 0.47
N LEU A 103 -0.80 -13.04 -0.80
CA LEU A 103 -1.55 -11.86 -1.20
C LEU A 103 -3.03 -11.96 -0.81
N THR A 104 -3.68 -13.10 -1.04
CA THR A 104 -5.08 -13.27 -0.64
C THR A 104 -5.28 -13.18 0.86
N ASP A 105 -4.34 -13.67 1.65
CA ASP A 105 -4.33 -13.57 3.11
C ASP A 105 -4.16 -12.10 3.57
N ILE A 106 -3.19 -11.38 3.00
CA ILE A 106 -3.00 -9.94 3.23
C ILE A 106 -4.26 -9.14 2.89
N LEU A 107 -4.88 -9.43 1.75
CA LEU A 107 -6.09 -8.73 1.31
C LEU A 107 -7.28 -9.03 2.20
N ALA A 108 -7.46 -10.29 2.61
CA ALA A 108 -8.49 -10.66 3.57
C ALA A 108 -8.31 -9.91 4.90
N TYR A 109 -7.06 -9.81 5.39
CA TYR A 109 -6.72 -9.07 6.60
C TYR A 109 -7.04 -7.58 6.51
N ILE A 110 -6.59 -6.86 5.46
CA ILE A 110 -6.86 -5.42 5.36
C ILE A 110 -8.35 -5.15 5.17
N HIS A 111 -9.07 -6.01 4.43
CA HIS A 111 -10.50 -5.89 4.25
C HIS A 111 -11.27 -6.12 5.56
N SER A 112 -10.82 -7.07 6.41
CA SER A 112 -11.43 -7.28 7.73
C SER A 112 -11.23 -6.09 8.68
N HIS A 113 -10.21 -5.27 8.44
CA HIS A 113 -9.97 -4.00 9.14
C HIS A 113 -10.69 -2.80 8.50
N GLY A 114 -11.58 -3.08 7.55
CA GLY A 114 -12.35 -2.06 6.88
C GLY A 114 -11.51 -1.20 5.92
N ILE A 115 -10.35 -1.65 5.45
CA ILE A 115 -9.46 -0.88 4.56
C ILE A 115 -9.46 -1.46 3.15
N ILE A 116 -9.66 -0.61 2.15
CA ILE A 116 -9.50 -0.92 0.72
C ILE A 116 -8.22 -0.25 0.23
N HIS A 117 -7.31 -1.02 -0.37
CA HIS A 117 -6.00 -0.50 -0.81
C HIS A 117 -6.07 0.45 -2.02
N LYS A 118 -6.99 0.19 -2.96
CA LYS A 118 -7.20 0.93 -4.24
C LYS A 118 -6.07 0.90 -5.28
N ASP A 119 -4.82 0.65 -4.89
CA ASP A 119 -3.70 0.53 -5.86
C ASP A 119 -2.93 -0.80 -5.78
N ILE A 120 -3.63 -1.93 -5.91
CA ILE A 120 -2.98 -3.25 -5.92
C ILE A 120 -2.41 -3.50 -7.32
N ASN A 121 -1.09 -3.39 -7.44
CA ASN A 121 -0.36 -3.65 -8.68
C ASN A 121 1.04 -4.23 -8.39
N SER A 122 1.73 -4.70 -9.43
CA SER A 122 3.03 -5.38 -9.27
C SER A 122 4.19 -4.48 -8.82
N ASN A 123 4.04 -3.14 -8.82
CA ASN A 123 5.02 -2.23 -8.21
C ASN A 123 4.87 -2.20 -6.68
N ASN A 124 3.63 -2.34 -6.18
CA ASN A 124 3.30 -2.21 -4.76
C ASN A 124 3.33 -3.55 -3.99
N ILE A 125 3.76 -4.62 -4.66
CA ILE A 125 3.95 -5.94 -4.07
C ILE A 125 5.45 -6.21 -4.03
N LEU A 126 6.03 -6.24 -2.83
CA LEU A 126 7.42 -6.63 -2.62
C LEU A 126 7.54 -8.14 -2.40
N VAL A 127 8.57 -8.73 -2.99
CA VAL A 127 8.87 -10.17 -2.90
C VAL A 127 10.35 -10.36 -2.57
N SER A 128 10.63 -11.12 -1.50
CA SER A 128 12.01 -11.49 -1.14
C SER A 128 12.49 -12.73 -1.92
N GLU A 129 13.80 -13.03 -1.82
CA GLU A 129 14.34 -14.30 -2.36
C GLU A 129 13.70 -15.54 -1.75
N ALA A 130 13.20 -15.45 -0.51
CA ALA A 130 12.47 -16.52 0.16
C ALA A 130 10.97 -16.56 -0.21
N ASN A 131 10.55 -15.81 -1.24
CA ASN A 131 9.16 -15.65 -1.67
C ASN A 131 8.20 -15.13 -0.59
N LYS A 132 8.71 -14.38 0.40
CA LYS A 132 7.86 -13.65 1.34
C LYS A 132 7.31 -12.41 0.65
N VAL A 133 6.04 -12.12 0.89
CA VAL A 133 5.33 -11.02 0.25
C VAL A 133 5.04 -9.91 1.26
N LYS A 134 5.26 -8.67 0.85
CA LYS A 134 4.75 -7.48 1.55
C LYS A 134 4.02 -6.54 0.61
N LEU A 135 2.86 -6.06 1.05
CA LEU A 135 2.11 -4.99 0.41
C LEU A 135 2.57 -3.63 0.96
N ILE A 136 2.86 -2.70 0.05
CA ILE A 136 3.30 -1.33 0.34
C ILE A 136 2.37 -0.31 -0.34
N ASP A 137 2.56 0.97 -0.01
CA ASP A 137 1.91 2.13 -0.64
C ASP A 137 0.39 2.26 -0.40
N PHE A 138 0.04 2.56 0.85
CA PHE A 138 -1.35 2.76 1.27
C PHE A 138 -1.83 4.22 1.08
N GLY A 139 -1.11 5.03 0.29
CA GLY A 139 -1.34 6.47 0.14
C GLY A 139 -2.71 6.87 -0.40
N ILE A 140 -3.37 5.99 -1.15
CA ILE A 140 -4.74 6.20 -1.66
C ILE A 140 -5.77 5.22 -1.09
N SER A 141 -5.41 4.48 -0.04
CA SER A 141 -6.33 3.56 0.61
C SER A 141 -7.55 4.28 1.19
N THR A 142 -8.67 3.59 1.40
CA THR A 142 -9.87 4.18 2.02
C THR A 142 -10.50 3.21 3.00
N ASN A 143 -11.42 3.71 3.83
CA ASN A 143 -12.17 2.88 4.76
C ASN A 143 -13.57 2.58 4.19
N PHE A 144 -14.05 1.33 4.27
CA PHE A 144 -15.39 0.94 3.81
C PHE A 144 -16.49 1.84 4.40
N MET A 145 -16.35 2.28 5.66
CA MET A 145 -17.33 3.16 6.33
C MET A 145 -17.42 4.56 5.69
N ASN A 146 -16.41 4.99 4.95
CA ASN A 146 -16.38 6.30 4.29
C ASN A 146 -16.88 6.23 2.84
N GLU A 147 -16.84 5.08 2.18
CA GLU A 147 -17.30 4.94 0.79
C GLU A 147 -18.83 5.01 0.67
N GLU A 148 -19.61 4.63 1.69
CA GLU A 148 -21.07 4.81 1.68
C GLU A 148 -21.49 6.30 1.69
N GLN A 149 -20.57 7.22 2.01
CA GLN A 149 -20.84 8.68 1.98
C GLN A 149 -20.34 9.37 0.70
N GLU A 150 -19.48 8.72 -0.10
CA GLU A 150 -19.04 9.25 -1.39
C GLU A 150 -19.93 8.74 -2.51
N ILE A 151 -20.96 9.53 -2.84
CA ILE A 151 -21.62 9.44 -4.14
C ILE A 151 -20.53 9.64 -5.20
N LEU A 152 -20.15 8.55 -5.88
CA LEU A 152 -19.10 8.51 -6.89
C LEU A 152 -19.38 9.55 -7.99
N LEU A 153 -18.61 10.64 -7.98
CA LEU A 153 -18.51 11.54 -9.12
C LEU A 153 -17.63 10.85 -10.18
N PRO A 154 -18.03 10.80 -11.47
CA PRO A 154 -17.28 10.08 -12.51
C PRO A 154 -15.80 10.46 -12.65
N ASP A 155 -15.41 11.64 -12.15
CA ASP A 155 -14.04 12.17 -12.21
C ASP A 155 -13.13 11.68 -11.06
N SER A 156 -13.63 10.88 -10.10
CA SER A 156 -12.90 10.44 -8.91
C SER A 156 -12.23 9.06 -9.03
N ILE A 157 -12.10 8.52 -10.25
CA ILE A 157 -11.45 7.23 -10.50
C ILE A 157 -9.92 7.42 -10.41
N GLU A 158 -9.37 7.40 -9.21
CA GLU A 158 -7.92 7.28 -8.97
C GLU A 158 -7.49 5.80 -8.99
N GLY A 159 -6.60 5.42 -9.92
CA GLY A 159 -6.03 4.07 -10.05
C GLY A 159 -5.37 3.83 -11.41
N THR A 160 -4.56 2.77 -11.54
CA THR A 160 -4.02 2.35 -12.84
C THR A 160 -5.12 1.68 -13.67
N LEU A 161 -5.58 2.34 -14.74
CA LEU A 161 -6.73 1.94 -15.60
C LEU A 161 -6.73 0.48 -16.08
N THR A 162 -5.56 -0.19 -16.15
CA THR A 162 -5.44 -1.58 -16.60
C THR A 162 -5.82 -2.63 -15.54
N TYR A 163 -6.05 -2.25 -14.28
CA TYR A 163 -6.29 -3.16 -13.15
C TYR A 163 -7.58 -2.86 -12.36
N VAL A 164 -8.47 -2.03 -12.89
CA VAL A 164 -9.72 -1.66 -12.22
C VAL A 164 -10.74 -2.78 -12.39
N SER A 165 -11.22 -3.36 -11.28
CA SER A 165 -12.30 -4.34 -11.31
C SER A 165 -13.63 -3.70 -11.74
N PRO A 166 -14.54 -4.43 -12.42
CA PRO A 166 -15.84 -3.88 -12.86
C PRO A 166 -16.66 -3.24 -11.73
N GLU A 167 -16.59 -3.74 -10.49
CA GLU A 167 -17.25 -3.13 -9.33
C GLU A 167 -16.76 -1.71 -9.02
N GLN A 168 -15.49 -1.41 -9.30
CA GLN A 168 -14.88 -0.09 -9.06
C GLN A 168 -15.19 0.93 -10.17
N THR A 169 -15.76 0.48 -11.31
CA THR A 169 -16.20 1.36 -12.41
C THR A 169 -17.65 1.81 -12.29
N GLY A 170 -18.34 1.41 -11.21
CA GLY A 170 -19.78 1.67 -11.03
C GLY A 170 -20.68 0.93 -12.03
N ARG A 171 -20.16 -0.04 -12.79
CA ARG A 171 -20.92 -0.75 -13.83
C ARG A 171 -21.58 -2.05 -13.40
N THR A 172 -21.43 -2.48 -12.14
CA THR A 172 -22.15 -3.66 -11.64
C THR A 172 -22.83 -3.37 -10.31
N SER A 173 -24.15 -3.30 -10.36
CA SER A 173 -25.03 -3.30 -9.20
C SER A 173 -25.09 -4.70 -8.59
N TYR A 174 -24.02 -5.13 -7.94
CA TYR A 174 -24.03 -6.30 -7.07
C TYR A 174 -23.62 -5.89 -5.66
N SER A 175 -24.61 -5.76 -4.79
CA SER A 175 -24.43 -5.73 -3.34
C SER A 175 -23.70 -6.99 -2.89
N ILE A 176 -22.52 -6.84 -2.29
CA ILE A 176 -21.85 -7.93 -1.58
C ILE A 176 -22.74 -8.29 -0.39
N THR A 177 -23.46 -9.40 -0.53
CA THR A 177 -24.43 -9.87 0.45
C THR A 177 -23.73 -10.17 1.78
N ARG A 178 -24.17 -9.52 2.85
CA ARG A 178 -23.78 -9.84 4.24
C ARG A 178 -24.00 -11.33 4.54
N PRO A 179 -23.13 -11.98 5.33
CA PRO A 179 -23.52 -13.25 5.95
C PRO A 179 -24.63 -12.95 6.96
N VAL A 180 -25.78 -13.59 6.77
CA VAL A 180 -26.93 -13.49 7.67
C VAL A 180 -26.57 -14.19 8.99
N THR A 181 -26.34 -13.42 10.05
CA THR A 181 -26.32 -13.95 11.41
C THR A 181 -27.74 -14.28 11.83
N TYR A 182 -28.07 -15.58 11.87
CA TYR A 182 -29.24 -16.07 12.60
C TYR A 182 -28.96 -15.93 14.10
N ILE A 183 -29.78 -15.15 14.79
CA ILE A 183 -29.88 -15.14 16.25
C ILE A 183 -31.22 -15.80 16.59
N HIS A 184 -31.17 -16.86 17.40
CA HIS A 184 -32.32 -17.44 18.09
C HIS A 184 -32.64 -16.62 19.34
#